data_AF-A0A958QYH0-F1
#
_entry.id   AF-A0A958QYH0-F1
#
_cell.length_a   1.000
_cell.length_b   1.000
_cell.length_c   1.000
_cell.angle_alpha   90.00
_cell.angle_beta   90.00
_cell.angle_gamma   90.00
#
_symmetry.space_group_name_H-M   'P 1'
#
loop_
_entity.id
_entity.type
_entity.pdbx_description
1 polymer ?
#
loop_
_entity_poly.entity_id
_entity_poly.type
_entity_poly.pdbx_seq_one_letter_code
_entity_poly.pdbx_strand_id
1 'polypeptide(L)'
;LTQRAKAEDLCWAITTKMAHLAKKIGEDEIRYELESELSDTYFCNFSVFQSLPDSWALGQIFPVVPIHRHNQRPDRRAVLVDLTCDSDGKISEFIDASTGDTQKYLEVHSLNDNEPYYIGAFLCGAYQEILGDLHNLFGDTDAVHVTIHENGYTLDHVVEGDTVAEVLSYVEYQKSELIEKLRQSTESAIAENRLTRQEARLLMKNYEIGLSGYTYLEDPE
;
A
#
# COMPACT_ATOMS: atom_id res chain seq x y z
N LEU A 1 -0.35 -1.37 -32.45
CA LEU A 1 0.19 -0.87 -31.17
C LEU A 1 0.65 0.59 -31.26
N THR A 2 1.55 0.96 -32.18
CA THR A 2 2.04 2.37 -32.29
C THR A 2 0.94 3.43 -32.45
N GLN A 3 -0.07 3.16 -33.28
CA GLN A 3 -1.21 4.08 -33.45
C GLN A 3 -2.05 4.22 -32.17
N ARG A 4 -2.19 3.14 -31.40
CA ARG A 4 -2.91 3.13 -30.12
C ARG A 4 -2.16 3.97 -29.09
N ALA A 5 -0.85 3.75 -28.93
CA ALA A 5 -0.01 4.54 -28.03
C ALA A 5 -0.10 6.04 -28.34
N LYS A 6 0.01 6.41 -29.63
CA LYS A 6 -0.13 7.81 -30.04
C LYS A 6 -1.52 8.40 -29.75
N ALA A 7 -2.57 7.61 -29.87
CA ALA A 7 -3.93 8.04 -29.54
C ALA A 7 -4.10 8.23 -28.01
N GLU A 8 -3.53 7.33 -27.20
CA GLU A 8 -3.52 7.42 -25.74
C GLU A 8 -2.75 8.67 -25.28
N ASP A 9 -1.55 8.93 -25.81
CA ASP A 9 -0.76 10.13 -25.51
C ASP A 9 -1.52 11.43 -25.83
N LEU A 10 -2.17 11.47 -27.01
CA LEU A 10 -2.96 12.62 -27.43
C LEU A 10 -4.18 12.82 -26.52
N CYS A 11 -4.84 11.73 -26.12
CA CYS A 11 -5.97 11.78 -25.19
C CYS A 11 -5.54 12.44 -23.87
N TRP A 12 -4.48 11.95 -23.23
CA TRP A 12 -3.96 12.51 -21.99
C TRP A 12 -3.58 14.00 -22.11
N ALA A 13 -2.89 14.38 -23.19
CA ALA A 13 -2.52 15.77 -23.44
C ALA A 13 -3.75 16.69 -23.62
N ILE A 14 -4.78 16.21 -24.32
CA ILE A 14 -6.02 16.97 -24.54
C ILE A 14 -6.81 17.08 -23.23
N THR A 15 -7.04 15.98 -22.51
CA THR A 15 -7.76 15.95 -21.22
C THR A 15 -7.11 16.88 -20.20
N THR A 16 -5.77 16.86 -20.10
CA THR A 16 -5.01 17.76 -19.21
C THR A 16 -5.25 19.23 -19.56
N LYS A 17 -5.23 19.56 -20.86
CA LYS A 17 -5.49 20.93 -21.33
C LYS A 17 -6.94 21.34 -21.09
N MET A 18 -7.89 20.42 -21.27
CA MET A 18 -9.32 20.65 -21.01
C MET A 18 -9.57 20.96 -19.53
N ALA A 19 -8.96 20.21 -18.60
CA ALA A 19 -9.10 20.48 -17.17
C ALA A 19 -8.62 21.90 -16.79
N HIS A 20 -7.50 22.34 -17.38
CA HIS A 20 -7.00 23.70 -17.18
C HIS A 20 -7.90 24.79 -17.78
N LEU A 21 -8.54 24.51 -18.93
CA LEU A 21 -9.49 25.43 -19.55
C LEU A 21 -10.79 25.50 -18.76
N ALA A 22 -11.35 24.35 -18.34
CA ALA A 22 -12.56 24.27 -17.51
C ALA A 22 -12.43 25.13 -16.25
N LYS A 23 -11.26 25.06 -15.57
CA LYS A 23 -10.93 25.93 -14.44
C LYS A 23 -10.99 27.43 -14.76
N LYS A 24 -10.55 27.84 -15.96
CA LYS A 24 -10.53 29.26 -16.37
C LYS A 24 -11.90 29.82 -16.69
N ILE A 25 -12.78 28.98 -17.24
CA ILE A 25 -14.14 29.38 -17.62
C ILE A 25 -15.18 29.18 -16.50
N GLY A 26 -14.81 28.48 -15.42
CA GLY A 26 -15.67 28.24 -14.27
C GLY A 26 -16.61 27.03 -14.42
N GLU A 27 -16.26 26.08 -15.28
CA GLU A 27 -17.02 24.83 -15.46
C GLU A 27 -16.52 23.77 -14.45
N ASP A 28 -16.97 23.89 -13.20
CA ASP A 28 -16.46 23.07 -12.10
C ASP A 28 -16.84 21.59 -12.18
N GLU A 29 -18.02 21.26 -12.74
CA GLU A 29 -18.46 19.86 -12.93
C GLU A 29 -17.56 19.12 -13.93
N ILE A 30 -17.36 19.72 -15.12
CA ILE A 30 -16.46 19.18 -16.15
C ILE A 30 -15.03 19.08 -15.59
N ARG A 31 -14.59 20.10 -14.87
CA ARG A 31 -13.27 20.09 -14.24
C ARG A 31 -13.13 18.93 -13.26
N TYR A 32 -14.13 18.69 -12.40
CA TYR A 32 -14.12 17.63 -11.42
C TYR A 32 -14.04 16.24 -12.08
N GLU A 33 -14.83 16.01 -13.14
CA GLU A 33 -14.78 14.76 -13.90
C GLU A 33 -13.39 14.52 -14.51
N LEU A 34 -12.83 15.52 -15.19
CA LEU A 34 -11.50 15.44 -15.80
C LEU A 34 -10.40 15.24 -14.74
N GLU A 35 -10.48 15.96 -13.62
CA GLU A 35 -9.51 15.84 -12.52
C GLU A 35 -9.59 14.47 -11.82
N SER A 36 -10.76 13.83 -11.81
CA SER A 36 -10.94 12.45 -11.34
C SER A 36 -10.30 11.43 -12.28
N GLU A 37 -10.41 11.63 -13.59
CA GLU A 37 -9.76 10.73 -14.57
C GLU A 37 -8.24 10.93 -14.64
N LEU A 38 -7.77 12.15 -14.36
CA LEU A 38 -6.35 12.53 -14.34
C LEU A 38 -5.68 12.30 -12.99
N SER A 39 -6.36 11.68 -12.02
CA SER A 39 -5.80 11.47 -10.68
C SER A 39 -4.58 10.55 -10.75
N ASP A 40 -3.53 10.92 -10.01
CA ASP A 40 -2.37 10.07 -9.80
C ASP A 40 -2.77 8.79 -9.04
N THR A 41 -1.95 7.75 -9.15
CA THR A 41 -2.11 6.51 -8.35
C THR A 41 -0.98 6.43 -7.35
N TYR A 42 -1.31 6.47 -6.05
CA TYR A 42 -0.33 6.39 -4.96
C TYR A 42 -0.38 4.98 -4.37
N PHE A 43 0.70 4.22 -4.56
CA PHE A 43 0.87 2.90 -3.96
C PHE A 43 1.24 3.04 -2.49
N CYS A 44 0.42 2.46 -1.63
CA CYS A 44 0.58 2.49 -0.19
C CYS A 44 0.99 1.11 0.30
N ASN A 45 1.95 1.07 1.22
CA ASN A 45 2.48 -0.17 1.81
C ASN A 45 1.52 -0.74 2.87
N PHE A 46 0.38 -1.27 2.42
CA PHE A 46 -0.63 -1.92 3.25
C PHE A 46 -1.50 -2.88 2.39
N SER A 47 -2.50 -3.51 3.01
CA SER A 47 -3.55 -4.28 2.33
C SER A 47 -4.93 -3.78 2.79
N VAL A 48 -5.79 -3.41 1.84
CA VAL A 48 -7.18 -3.00 2.13
C VAL A 48 -7.96 -4.15 2.76
N PHE A 49 -7.76 -5.36 2.26
CA PHE A 49 -8.47 -6.56 2.74
C PHE A 49 -8.11 -6.91 4.19
N GLN A 50 -6.86 -6.61 4.60
CA GLN A 50 -6.40 -6.84 5.95
C GLN A 50 -6.80 -5.70 6.90
N SER A 51 -6.57 -4.44 6.51
CA SER A 51 -6.68 -3.30 7.43
C SER A 51 -7.99 -2.51 7.34
N LEU A 52 -8.69 -2.57 6.20
CA LEU A 52 -9.92 -1.83 5.93
C LEU A 52 -10.96 -2.68 5.18
N PRO A 53 -11.30 -3.89 5.66
CA PRO A 53 -12.16 -4.83 4.95
C PRO A 53 -13.56 -4.25 4.63
N ASP A 54 -14.12 -3.40 5.49
CA ASP A 54 -15.44 -2.79 5.22
C ASP A 54 -15.40 -1.78 4.06
N SER A 55 -14.24 -1.18 3.76
CA SER A 55 -14.08 -0.32 2.60
C SER A 55 -14.32 -1.11 1.32
N TRP A 56 -13.81 -2.34 1.27
CA TRP A 56 -13.98 -3.24 0.13
C TRP A 56 -15.36 -3.90 0.13
N ALA A 57 -15.78 -4.47 1.26
CA ALA A 57 -16.98 -5.30 1.32
C ALA A 57 -18.29 -4.50 1.30
N LEU A 58 -18.29 -3.31 1.91
CA LEU A 58 -19.50 -2.51 2.17
C LEU A 58 -19.45 -1.11 1.55
N GLY A 59 -18.33 -0.71 0.94
CA GLY A 59 -18.13 0.66 0.47
C GLY A 59 -18.04 1.67 1.62
N GLN A 60 -17.59 1.25 2.80
CA GLN A 60 -17.43 2.15 3.94
C GLN A 60 -16.35 3.18 3.65
N ILE A 61 -16.69 4.46 3.79
CA ILE A 61 -15.75 5.57 3.61
C ILE A 61 -15.07 5.87 4.94
N PHE A 62 -13.74 5.78 4.96
CA PHE A 62 -12.92 6.18 6.09
C PHE A 62 -12.33 7.59 5.86
N PRO A 63 -12.20 8.43 6.90
CA PRO A 63 -11.38 9.62 6.79
C PRO A 63 -9.92 9.21 6.54
N VAL A 64 -9.35 9.66 5.43
CA VAL A 64 -7.97 9.38 5.04
C VAL A 64 -7.28 10.69 4.72
N VAL A 65 -6.12 10.95 5.35
CA VAL A 65 -5.34 12.17 5.11
C VAL A 65 -3.83 11.91 5.20
N PRO A 66 -2.99 12.70 4.50
CA PRO A 66 -1.57 12.77 4.83
C PRO A 66 -1.39 13.20 6.28
N ILE A 67 -0.48 12.57 7.05
CA ILE A 67 -0.28 12.90 8.48
C ILE A 67 0.90 13.85 8.71
N HIS A 68 1.41 14.45 7.63
CA HIS A 68 2.49 15.43 7.67
C HIS A 68 2.37 16.42 6.51
N ARG A 69 3.29 17.40 6.47
CA ARG A 69 3.31 18.51 5.48
C ARG A 69 2.04 19.39 5.48
N HIS A 70 1.28 19.43 6.58
CA HIS A 70 0.08 20.27 6.70
C HIS A 70 0.30 21.79 6.56
N ASN A 71 1.54 22.25 6.59
CA ASN A 71 1.91 23.63 6.30
C ASN A 71 2.07 23.92 4.79
N GLN A 72 1.94 22.91 3.94
CA GLN A 72 2.02 22.98 2.49
C GLN A 72 0.62 22.75 1.92
N ARG A 73 0.30 23.41 0.82
CA ARG A 73 -0.95 23.15 0.11
C ARG A 73 -0.76 21.91 -0.77
N PRO A 74 -1.67 20.91 -0.71
CA PRO A 74 -1.69 19.81 -1.66
C PRO A 74 -1.69 20.30 -3.11
N ASP A 75 -0.86 19.71 -3.95
CA ASP A 75 -0.67 20.08 -5.35
C ASP A 75 -1.01 18.96 -6.33
N ARG A 76 -1.35 17.77 -5.81
CA ARG A 76 -1.73 16.58 -6.57
C ARG A 76 -3.08 16.06 -6.09
N ARG A 77 -3.68 15.20 -6.92
CA ARG A 77 -4.91 14.47 -6.63
C ARG A 77 -4.62 13.02 -6.90
N ALA A 78 -4.91 12.15 -5.95
CA ALA A 78 -4.58 10.74 -6.08
C ALA A 78 -5.70 9.85 -5.57
N VAL A 79 -5.79 8.66 -6.18
CA VAL A 79 -6.40 7.49 -5.55
C VAL A 79 -5.31 6.71 -4.82
N LEU A 80 -5.68 6.00 -3.77
CA LEU A 80 -4.75 5.17 -3.01
C LEU A 80 -4.95 3.72 -3.42
N VAL A 81 -3.86 3.03 -3.75
CA VAL A 81 -3.87 1.62 -4.12
C VAL A 81 -2.96 0.89 -3.15
N ASP A 82 -3.35 -0.30 -2.75
CA ASP A 82 -2.59 -1.14 -1.84
C ASP A 82 -1.54 -1.98 -2.60
N LEU A 83 -0.90 -2.93 -1.92
CA LEU A 83 0.12 -3.80 -2.54
C LEU A 83 -0.41 -5.10 -3.14
N THR A 84 -1.71 -5.34 -3.02
CA THR A 84 -2.30 -6.58 -3.53
C THR A 84 -2.32 -6.58 -5.05
N CYS A 85 -2.43 -7.78 -5.62
CA CYS A 85 -2.56 -7.95 -7.07
C CYS A 85 -4.01 -7.80 -7.54
N ASP A 86 -4.93 -7.55 -6.61
CA ASP A 86 -6.35 -7.42 -6.89
C ASP A 86 -6.67 -5.96 -7.24
N SER A 87 -7.47 -5.76 -8.29
CA SER A 87 -7.91 -4.41 -8.68
C SER A 87 -8.83 -3.73 -7.68
N ASP A 88 -9.39 -4.52 -6.75
CA ASP A 88 -10.23 -4.04 -5.66
C ASP A 88 -9.41 -3.55 -4.46
N GLY A 89 -8.09 -3.81 -4.43
CA GLY A 89 -7.15 -3.30 -3.44
C GLY A 89 -6.88 -1.79 -3.57
N LYS A 90 -7.93 -0.98 -3.47
CA LYS A 90 -7.85 0.49 -3.63
C LYS A 90 -8.88 1.23 -2.81
N ILE A 91 -8.56 2.47 -2.47
CA ILE A 91 -9.46 3.46 -1.92
C ILE A 91 -9.65 4.54 -2.99
N SER A 92 -10.84 4.60 -3.57
CA SER A 92 -11.20 5.54 -4.64
C SER A 92 -12.33 6.51 -4.28
N GLU A 93 -12.84 6.43 -3.06
CA GLU A 93 -13.86 7.33 -2.52
C GLU A 93 -13.35 7.94 -1.21
N PHE A 94 -13.44 9.26 -1.11
CA PHE A 94 -12.90 10.04 0.00
C PHE A 94 -13.92 11.08 0.45
N ILE A 95 -13.73 11.64 1.63
CA ILE A 95 -14.56 12.72 2.15
C ILE A 95 -14.06 14.05 1.57
N ASP A 96 -14.94 14.83 0.95
CA ASP A 96 -14.68 16.22 0.59
C ASP A 96 -14.75 17.08 1.86
N ALA A 97 -13.62 17.64 2.26
CA ALA A 97 -13.52 18.45 3.47
C ALA A 97 -14.35 19.74 3.44
N SER A 98 -14.74 20.22 2.25
CA SER A 98 -15.48 21.46 2.07
C SER A 98 -17.00 21.26 2.10
N THR A 99 -17.48 20.13 1.57
CA THR A 99 -18.92 19.83 1.45
C THR A 99 -19.39 18.77 2.45
N GLY A 100 -18.49 17.87 2.86
CA GLY A 100 -18.82 16.66 3.63
C GLY A 100 -19.33 15.51 2.76
N ASP A 101 -19.44 15.71 1.44
CA ASP A 101 -19.89 14.70 0.50
C ASP A 101 -18.74 13.78 0.07
N THR A 102 -19.05 12.76 -0.73
CA THR A 102 -18.05 11.86 -1.31
C THR A 102 -17.38 12.48 -2.54
N GLN A 103 -16.06 12.40 -2.61
CA GLN A 103 -15.26 12.74 -3.77
C GLN A 103 -14.39 11.55 -4.25
N LYS A 104 -13.96 11.57 -5.51
CA LYS A 104 -13.28 10.45 -6.18
C LYS A 104 -11.74 10.44 -6.04
N TYR A 105 -11.17 11.45 -5.39
CA TYR A 105 -9.73 11.57 -5.20
C TYR A 105 -9.42 12.23 -3.87
N LEU A 106 -8.22 11.98 -3.37
CA LEU A 106 -7.64 12.65 -2.22
C LEU A 106 -6.69 13.76 -2.70
N GLU A 107 -6.82 14.96 -2.13
CA GLU A 107 -5.82 16.01 -2.33
C GLU A 107 -4.54 15.67 -1.55
N VAL A 108 -3.43 15.48 -2.25
CA VAL A 108 -2.14 15.06 -1.68
C VAL A 108 -0.98 15.93 -2.17
N HIS A 109 0.15 15.83 -1.49
CA HIS A 109 1.38 16.50 -1.90
C HIS A 109 2.14 15.61 -2.89
N SER A 110 2.87 16.24 -3.82
CA SER A 110 3.85 15.55 -4.64
C SER A 110 4.84 14.74 -3.78
N LEU A 111 5.11 13.51 -4.23
CA LEU A 111 6.14 12.67 -3.66
C LEU A 111 7.52 13.23 -4.02
N ASN A 112 8.43 13.24 -3.04
CA ASN A 112 9.82 13.62 -3.24
C ASN A 112 10.67 12.35 -3.14
N ASP A 113 11.64 12.18 -4.03
CA ASP A 113 12.57 11.05 -3.99
C ASP A 113 13.27 11.01 -2.61
N ASN A 114 13.30 9.81 -2.01
CA ASN A 114 13.93 9.53 -0.70
C ASN A 114 13.32 10.25 0.51
N GLU A 115 12.11 10.81 0.42
CA GLU A 115 11.40 11.32 1.59
C GLU A 115 10.16 10.48 1.89
N PRO A 116 9.96 10.01 3.13
CA PRO A 116 8.80 9.21 3.47
C PRO A 116 7.51 10.03 3.34
N TYR A 117 6.47 9.41 2.80
CA TYR A 117 5.14 9.98 2.67
C TYR A 117 4.12 9.08 3.37
N TYR A 118 3.56 9.57 4.47
CA TYR A 118 2.70 8.79 5.35
C TYR A 118 1.26 9.25 5.23
N ILE A 119 0.37 8.28 5.08
CA ILE A 119 -1.07 8.45 5.06
C ILE A 119 -1.64 7.80 6.32
N GLY A 120 -2.62 8.47 6.95
CA GLY A 120 -3.40 7.92 8.05
C GLY A 120 -4.83 7.66 7.61
N ALA A 121 -5.33 6.47 7.89
CA ALA A 121 -6.76 6.15 7.87
C ALA A 121 -7.29 6.20 9.32
N PHE A 122 -8.45 6.82 9.51
CA PHE A 122 -9.02 7.06 10.83
C PHE A 122 -10.39 6.38 10.96
N LEU A 123 -10.87 6.26 12.20
CA LEU A 123 -12.14 5.60 12.52
C LEU A 123 -12.19 4.12 12.14
N CYS A 124 -11.03 3.45 12.08
CA CYS A 124 -10.89 2.01 11.83
C CYS A 124 -11.01 1.13 13.09
N GLY A 125 -11.22 1.70 14.28
CA GLY A 125 -11.17 0.95 15.55
C GLY A 125 -12.36 0.01 15.82
N ALA A 126 -13.32 -0.10 14.91
CA ALA A 126 -14.46 -1.00 15.05
C ALA A 126 -14.53 -1.95 13.85
N TYR A 127 -14.68 -3.25 14.14
CA TYR A 127 -14.75 -4.37 13.18
C TYR A 127 -13.49 -4.65 12.35
N GLN A 128 -12.70 -3.64 11.97
CA GLN A 128 -11.67 -3.80 10.95
C GLN A 128 -10.59 -4.82 11.33
N GLU A 129 -10.05 -4.74 12.56
CA GLU A 129 -8.98 -5.62 13.03
C GLU A 129 -9.35 -7.10 12.99
N ILE A 130 -10.59 -7.46 13.37
CA ILE A 130 -11.01 -8.87 13.47
C ILE A 130 -11.58 -9.43 12.17
N LEU A 131 -11.97 -8.57 11.22
CA LEU A 131 -12.53 -8.98 9.94
C LEU A 131 -11.48 -9.05 8.82
N GLY A 132 -10.25 -8.60 9.08
CA GLY A 132 -9.15 -8.65 8.13
C GLY A 132 -8.87 -10.05 7.62
N ASP A 133 -8.52 -10.16 6.33
CA ASP A 133 -8.10 -11.41 5.72
C ASP A 133 -6.66 -11.37 5.19
N LEU A 134 -6.09 -12.57 5.01
CA LEU A 134 -4.73 -12.77 4.54
C LEU A 134 -4.63 -12.72 3.00
N HIS A 135 -5.30 -11.76 2.34
CA HIS A 135 -5.21 -11.62 0.88
C HIS A 135 -3.76 -11.45 0.45
N ASN A 136 -3.33 -12.21 -0.57
CA ASN A 136 -1.93 -12.29 -0.99
C ASN A 136 -0.92 -12.66 0.11
N LEU A 137 -1.38 -13.28 1.21
CA LEU A 137 -0.57 -13.62 2.39
C LEU A 137 0.05 -12.39 3.07
N PHE A 138 -0.56 -11.21 2.94
CA PHE A 138 -0.27 -10.10 3.84
C PHE A 138 -0.94 -10.36 5.18
N GLY A 139 -0.15 -10.39 6.25
CA GLY A 139 -0.65 -10.70 7.58
C GLY A 139 -1.02 -9.48 8.41
N ASP A 140 -1.25 -9.74 9.70
CA ASP A 140 -1.57 -8.71 10.68
C ASP A 140 -0.50 -7.62 10.69
N THR A 141 -0.92 -6.37 10.86
CA THR A 141 -0.02 -5.24 10.91
C THR A 141 0.51 -5.00 12.33
N ASP A 142 1.68 -4.40 12.46
CA ASP A 142 2.15 -3.88 13.76
C ASP A 142 1.10 -2.99 14.42
N ALA A 143 0.82 -3.23 15.70
CA ALA A 143 -0.12 -2.44 16.49
C ALA A 143 0.53 -1.91 17.76
N VAL A 144 0.27 -0.64 18.10
CA VAL A 144 0.89 0.02 19.25
C VAL A 144 -0.15 0.77 20.07
N HIS A 145 -0.15 0.54 21.39
CA HIS A 145 -0.96 1.30 22.34
C HIS A 145 -0.19 2.52 22.84
N VAL A 146 -0.72 3.71 22.55
CA VAL A 146 -0.12 4.99 22.93
C VAL A 146 -0.94 5.67 24.01
N THR A 147 -0.34 5.93 25.17
CA THR A 147 -0.96 6.76 26.22
C THR A 147 -0.31 8.12 26.26
N ILE A 148 -1.13 9.17 26.26
CA ILE A 148 -0.68 10.56 26.32
C ILE A 148 -0.77 11.07 27.76
N HIS A 149 0.31 11.71 28.22
CA HIS A 149 0.42 12.36 29.53
C HIS A 149 0.77 13.85 29.35
N GLU A 150 0.76 14.64 30.43
CA GLU A 150 1.04 16.09 30.35
C GLU A 150 2.38 16.45 29.69
N ASN A 151 3.41 15.60 29.85
CA ASN A 151 4.77 15.86 29.39
C ASN A 151 5.20 15.02 28.16
N GLY A 152 4.27 14.33 27.49
CA GLY A 152 4.60 13.49 26.34
C GLY A 152 3.70 12.27 26.18
N TYR A 153 4.26 11.16 25.70
CA TYR A 153 3.53 9.91 25.50
C TYR A 153 4.36 8.70 25.94
N THR A 154 3.68 7.58 26.23
CA THR A 154 4.28 6.27 26.45
C THR A 154 3.73 5.27 25.44
N LEU A 155 4.57 4.33 25.01
CA LEU A 155 4.16 3.16 24.24
C LEU A 155 3.98 2.01 25.24
N ASP A 156 2.74 1.70 25.58
CA ASP A 156 2.44 0.78 26.68
C ASP A 156 2.47 -0.68 26.22
N HIS A 157 2.10 -0.92 24.96
CA HIS A 157 2.10 -2.24 24.35
C HIS A 157 2.45 -2.15 22.87
N VAL A 158 3.28 -3.07 22.40
CA VAL A 158 3.65 -3.25 20.99
C VAL A 158 3.31 -4.70 20.65
N VAL A 159 2.46 -4.88 19.66
CA VAL A 159 2.13 -6.16 19.04
C VAL A 159 2.82 -6.15 17.69
N GLU A 160 3.77 -7.05 17.50
CA GLU A 160 4.43 -7.24 16.21
C GLU A 160 3.43 -7.89 15.25
N GLY A 161 3.39 -7.40 14.02
CA GLY A 161 2.63 -8.00 12.95
C GLY A 161 3.25 -9.29 12.43
N ASP A 162 2.56 -9.97 11.53
CA ASP A 162 2.96 -11.31 11.10
C ASP A 162 4.21 -11.29 10.21
N THR A 163 5.06 -12.29 10.43
CA THR A 163 6.14 -12.65 9.51
C THR A 163 5.65 -13.55 8.38
N VAL A 164 6.42 -13.63 7.30
CA VAL A 164 6.14 -14.56 6.18
C VAL A 164 6.01 -16.00 6.67
N ALA A 165 6.82 -16.44 7.64
CA ALA A 165 6.75 -17.78 8.20
C ALA A 165 5.45 -18.03 9.00
N GLU A 166 4.96 -17.05 9.74
CA GLU A 166 3.69 -17.15 10.46
C GLU A 166 2.53 -17.26 9.47
N VAL A 167 2.51 -16.41 8.45
CA VAL A 167 1.43 -16.48 7.46
C VAL A 167 1.44 -17.80 6.69
N LEU A 168 2.62 -18.28 6.30
CA LEU A 168 2.77 -19.60 5.65
C LEU A 168 2.32 -20.76 6.55
N SER A 169 2.40 -20.60 7.87
CA SER A 169 1.93 -21.63 8.80
C SER A 169 0.41 -21.83 8.75
N TYR A 170 -0.38 -20.77 8.48
CA TYR A 170 -1.84 -20.88 8.30
C TYR A 170 -2.24 -21.72 7.08
N VAL A 171 -1.36 -21.80 6.07
CA VAL A 171 -1.55 -22.64 4.88
C VAL A 171 -0.74 -23.94 4.96
N GLU A 172 -0.43 -24.38 6.19
CA GLU A 172 0.21 -25.66 6.52
C GLU A 172 1.66 -25.82 6.02
N TYR A 173 2.37 -24.70 5.82
CA TYR A 173 3.80 -24.71 5.52
C TYR A 173 4.63 -24.37 6.76
N GLN A 174 5.47 -25.32 7.19
CA GLN A 174 6.34 -25.14 8.33
C GLN A 174 7.71 -24.60 7.92
N LYS A 175 8.17 -23.53 8.58
CA LYS A 175 9.47 -22.89 8.32
C LYS A 175 10.63 -23.89 8.30
N SER A 176 10.68 -24.79 9.27
CA SER A 176 11.74 -25.80 9.39
C SER A 176 11.78 -26.76 8.19
N GLU A 177 10.63 -27.15 7.66
CA GLU A 177 10.54 -28.01 6.48
C GLU A 177 10.96 -27.29 5.21
N LEU A 178 10.57 -26.01 5.06
CA LEU A 178 10.97 -25.18 3.93
C LEU A 178 12.49 -25.00 3.88
N ILE A 179 13.10 -24.69 5.02
CA ILE A 179 14.55 -24.56 5.16
C ILE A 179 15.27 -25.87 4.82
N GLU A 180 14.77 -27.01 5.32
CA GLU A 180 15.36 -28.31 5.06
C GLU A 180 15.25 -28.72 3.57
N LYS A 181 14.12 -28.45 2.93
CA LYS A 181 13.94 -28.67 1.47
C LYS A 181 14.91 -27.83 0.65
N LEU A 182 15.10 -26.54 1.01
CA LEU A 182 16.06 -25.69 0.34
C LEU A 182 17.49 -26.19 0.54
N ARG A 183 17.85 -26.60 1.76
CA ARG A 183 19.16 -27.18 2.08
C ARG A 183 19.45 -28.39 1.19
N GLN A 184 18.54 -29.36 1.11
CA GLN A 184 18.71 -30.54 0.25
C GLN A 184 18.85 -30.16 -1.23
N SER A 185 18.02 -29.22 -1.72
CA SER A 185 18.08 -28.74 -3.11
C SER A 185 19.42 -28.06 -3.44
N THR A 186 19.95 -27.24 -2.53
CA THR A 186 21.25 -26.58 -2.70
C THR A 186 22.41 -27.58 -2.69
N GLU A 187 22.36 -28.63 -1.87
CA GLU A 187 23.37 -29.70 -1.86
C GLU A 187 23.42 -30.46 -3.18
N SER A 188 22.26 -30.81 -3.74
CA SER A 188 22.16 -31.41 -5.08
C SER A 188 22.70 -30.48 -6.16
N ALA A 189 22.36 -29.18 -6.11
CA ALA A 189 22.84 -28.20 -7.08
C ALA A 189 24.38 -28.01 -7.04
N ILE A 190 24.99 -28.10 -5.85
CA ILE A 190 26.45 -28.09 -5.69
C ILE A 190 27.07 -29.34 -6.31
N ALA A 191 26.49 -30.53 -6.07
CA ALA A 191 26.98 -31.79 -6.64
C ALA A 191 26.94 -31.79 -8.18
N GLU A 192 25.94 -31.10 -8.75
CA GLU A 192 25.76 -30.94 -10.20
C GLU A 192 26.54 -29.76 -10.80
N ASN A 193 27.37 -29.06 -10.01
CA ASN A 193 28.10 -27.85 -10.42
C ASN A 193 27.20 -26.72 -10.99
N ARG A 194 25.92 -26.67 -10.59
CA ARG A 194 25.00 -25.57 -10.95
C ARG A 194 25.11 -24.38 -9.99
N LEU A 195 25.69 -24.59 -8.81
CA LEU A 195 25.76 -23.60 -7.75
C LEU A 195 27.05 -23.78 -6.93
N THR A 196 27.71 -22.69 -6.57
CA THR A 196 28.88 -22.71 -5.68
C THR A 196 28.45 -22.77 -4.21
N ARG A 197 29.39 -23.19 -3.33
CA ARG A 197 29.13 -23.19 -1.88
C ARG A 197 28.87 -21.79 -1.31
N GLN A 198 29.44 -20.75 -1.92
CA GLN A 198 29.24 -19.37 -1.47
C GLN A 198 27.83 -18.89 -1.86
N GLU A 199 27.40 -19.15 -3.09
CA GLU A 199 26.04 -18.86 -3.54
C GLU A 199 24.99 -19.62 -2.73
N ALA A 200 25.23 -20.89 -2.38
CA ALA A 200 24.31 -21.66 -1.53
C ALA A 200 24.12 -21.02 -0.17
N ARG A 201 25.21 -20.58 0.47
CA ARG A 201 25.15 -19.91 1.77
C ARG A 201 24.39 -18.60 1.69
N LEU A 202 24.61 -17.81 0.63
CA LEU A 202 23.91 -16.55 0.43
C LEU A 202 22.41 -16.80 0.20
N LEU A 203 22.05 -17.77 -0.65
CA LEU A 203 20.66 -18.15 -0.91
C LEU A 203 19.95 -18.61 0.36
N MET A 204 20.56 -19.51 1.14
CA MET A 204 20.01 -19.98 2.40
C MET A 204 19.79 -18.83 3.39
N LYS A 205 20.79 -17.95 3.53
CA LYS A 205 20.69 -16.77 4.41
C LYS A 205 19.54 -15.86 3.98
N ASN A 206 19.46 -15.51 2.70
CA ASN A 206 18.42 -14.61 2.19
C ASN A 206 17.02 -15.23 2.33
N TYR A 207 16.90 -16.54 2.12
CA TYR A 207 15.63 -17.24 2.29
C TYR A 207 15.19 -17.27 3.76
N GLU A 208 16.12 -17.49 4.70
CA GLU A 208 15.82 -17.46 6.13
C GLU A 208 15.45 -16.06 6.62
N ILE A 209 16.12 -15.02 6.11
CA ILE A 209 15.76 -13.62 6.35
C ILE A 209 14.36 -13.34 5.80
N GLY A 210 14.08 -13.69 4.55
CA GLY A 210 12.77 -13.47 3.93
C GLY A 210 11.64 -14.19 4.67
N LEU A 211 11.84 -15.42 5.14
CA LEU A 211 10.85 -16.13 5.96
C LEU A 211 10.64 -15.50 7.34
N SER A 212 11.65 -14.81 7.89
CA SER A 212 11.56 -14.15 9.19
C SER A 212 11.18 -12.68 9.08
N GLY A 213 11.09 -12.16 7.87
CA GLY A 213 10.74 -10.78 7.58
C GLY A 213 9.24 -10.56 7.71
N TYR A 214 8.89 -9.30 7.88
CA TYR A 214 7.51 -8.83 7.88
C TYR A 214 6.86 -9.09 6.52
N THR A 215 5.54 -9.27 6.47
CA THR A 215 4.86 -9.57 5.19
C THR A 215 4.80 -8.40 4.23
N TYR A 216 4.95 -7.17 4.72
CA TYR A 216 4.87 -5.94 3.93
C TYR A 216 6.24 -5.56 3.35
N LEU A 217 6.23 -4.64 2.38
CA LEU A 217 7.45 -4.30 1.64
C LEU A 217 8.37 -3.40 2.47
N GLU A 218 9.66 -3.52 2.20
CA GLU A 218 10.70 -2.63 2.74
C GLU A 218 11.09 -1.61 1.67
N ASP A 219 11.43 -0.39 2.09
CA ASP A 219 12.03 0.60 1.19
C ASP A 219 13.39 0.06 0.69
N PRO A 220 13.72 0.23 -0.60
CA PRO A 220 15.03 -0.18 -1.10
C PRO A 220 16.15 0.61 -0.40
N GLU A 221 17.08 -0.12 0.24
CA GLU A 221 18.32 0.43 0.83
C GLU A 221 19.22 1.17 -0.17
#